data_AF-A0A925SAN3-F1
#
_entry.id   AF-A0A925SAN3-F1
#
_cell.length_a   1.000
_cell.length_b   1.000
_cell.length_c   1.000
_cell.angle_alpha   90.00
_cell.angle_beta   90.00
_cell.angle_gamma   90.00
#
_symmetry.space_group_name_H-M   'P 1'
#
loop_
_entity.id
_entity.type
_entity.pdbx_description
1 polymer ?
#
loop_
_entity_poly.entity_id
_entity_poly.type
_entity_poly.pdbx_seq_one_letter_code
_entity_poly.pdbx_strand_id
1 'polypeptide(L)'
;MKILLTAPPSTGKSTVIESVVSGFSGYAMGVIAREVIDLSGVRCGFEVVDSRGNSEQFMTLATDCSDELDTKIGRFSVDIESLESIALPELSAALARNAHLLYIDEIGRAQAKSLPFLDVVRQAIDSRQNLLGSIVYESEQFSLEFKTNPRCCVVEVTEFNRDHLPEILLSIYNSAFDFYSLTPSAQLWVNSIFKKLLQNGEFIAARKLFDNAIPYVLGNRLELLAQEGNILTYRISGQTNVHFVELDSRTDLVRCDCDLSNGRGQFVSKLQTCSHEMAIRMVNA
;
A
#
# COMPACT_ATOMS: atom_id res chain seq x y z
N MET A 1 -1.97 -5.18 -6.11
CA MET A 1 -2.32 -4.88 -4.72
C MET A 1 -2.91 -3.47 -4.61
N LYS A 2 -3.84 -3.23 -3.68
CA LYS A 2 -4.39 -1.90 -3.37
C LYS A 2 -3.90 -1.47 -1.99
N ILE A 3 -3.14 -0.39 -1.89
CA ILE A 3 -2.58 0.11 -0.63
C ILE A 3 -3.08 1.54 -0.40
N LEU A 4 -3.57 1.81 0.80
CA LEU A 4 -3.99 3.13 1.25
C LEU A 4 -3.13 3.55 2.44
N LEU A 5 -2.35 4.61 2.28
CA LEU A 5 -1.54 5.20 3.33
C LEU A 5 -2.39 6.12 4.21
N THR A 6 -2.36 5.92 5.51
CA THR A 6 -3.04 6.77 6.50
C THR A 6 -2.04 7.25 7.54
N ALA A 7 -2.17 8.49 7.99
CA ALA A 7 -1.32 9.08 9.03
C ALA A 7 -1.84 10.47 9.37
N PRO A 8 -1.56 10.98 10.58
CA PRO A 8 -1.76 12.38 10.90
C PRO A 8 -1.24 13.32 9.78
N PRO A 9 -1.83 14.51 9.63
CA PRO A 9 -1.33 15.50 8.68
C PRO A 9 0.18 15.75 8.87
N SER A 10 0.88 16.00 7.77
CA SER A 10 2.32 16.32 7.75
C SER A 10 3.30 15.22 8.18
N THR A 11 2.86 13.96 8.33
CA THR A 11 3.79 12.83 8.63
C THR A 11 4.66 12.39 7.44
N GLY A 12 4.27 12.74 6.20
CA GLY A 12 5.04 12.45 4.97
C GLY A 12 4.39 11.47 3.98
N LYS A 13 3.06 11.30 4.02
CA LYS A 13 2.34 10.40 3.08
C LYS A 13 2.63 10.74 1.61
N SER A 14 2.47 12.02 1.25
CA SER A 14 2.74 12.52 -0.11
C SER A 14 4.16 12.22 -0.55
N THR A 15 5.15 12.46 0.32
CA THR A 15 6.57 12.16 0.04
C THR A 15 6.81 10.67 -0.22
N VAL A 16 6.15 9.78 0.53
CA VAL A 16 6.23 8.33 0.28
C VAL A 16 5.65 7.99 -1.09
N ILE A 17 4.47 8.54 -1.43
CA ILE A 17 3.82 8.29 -2.73
C ILE A 17 4.68 8.80 -3.87
N GLU A 18 5.16 10.04 -3.81
CA GLU A 18 6.04 10.63 -4.82
C GLU A 18 7.33 9.83 -4.99
N SER A 19 7.93 9.35 -3.90
CA SER A 19 9.13 8.50 -3.96
C SER A 19 8.86 7.16 -4.64
N VAL A 20 7.70 6.54 -4.40
CA VAL A 20 7.32 5.29 -5.06
C VAL A 20 7.03 5.52 -6.53
N VAL A 21 6.25 6.55 -6.88
CA VAL A 21 5.93 6.87 -8.27
C VAL A 21 7.19 7.18 -9.07
N SER A 22 8.13 7.92 -8.49
CA SER A 22 9.42 8.25 -9.13
C SER A 22 10.34 7.04 -9.31
N GLY A 23 10.30 6.08 -8.38
CA GLY A 23 11.11 4.86 -8.43
C GLY A 23 10.46 3.70 -9.19
N PHE A 24 9.18 3.82 -9.57
CA PHE A 24 8.45 2.75 -10.22
C PHE A 24 8.80 2.68 -11.70
N SER A 25 9.20 1.49 -12.17
CA SER A 25 9.64 1.28 -13.55
C SER A 25 8.50 1.05 -14.54
N GLY A 26 7.30 0.74 -14.03
CA GLY A 26 6.11 0.52 -14.85
C GLY A 26 5.35 1.81 -15.19
N TYR A 27 4.30 1.66 -15.98
CA TYR A 27 3.42 2.77 -16.31
C TYR A 27 2.58 3.18 -15.08
N ALA A 28 2.93 4.31 -14.46
CA ALA A 28 2.17 4.94 -13.39
C ALA A 28 1.37 6.14 -13.91
N MET A 29 0.16 6.32 -13.39
CA MET A 29 -0.73 7.44 -13.75
C MET A 29 -1.65 7.77 -12.58
N GLY A 30 -1.95 9.05 -12.36
CA GLY A 30 -2.70 9.46 -11.18
C GLY A 30 -2.59 10.93 -10.85
N VAL A 31 -3.11 11.30 -9.69
CA VAL A 31 -3.11 12.69 -9.22
C VAL A 31 -2.49 12.82 -7.83
N ILE A 32 -1.86 13.98 -7.60
CA ILE A 32 -1.39 14.41 -6.29
C ILE A 32 -1.97 15.78 -5.92
N ALA A 33 -2.05 16.06 -4.62
CA ALA A 33 -2.42 17.35 -4.08
C ALA A 33 -1.16 18.04 -3.55
N ARG A 34 -0.86 19.22 -4.08
CA ARG A 34 0.32 19.99 -3.69
C ARG A 34 -0.10 21.23 -2.92
N GLU A 35 0.66 21.57 -1.88
CA GLU A 35 0.45 22.80 -1.14
C GLU A 35 0.81 24.03 -1.99
N VAL A 36 -0.09 25.01 -2.04
CA VAL A 36 0.20 26.33 -2.61
C VAL A 36 0.64 27.25 -1.48
N ILE A 37 1.86 27.79 -1.62
CA ILE A 37 2.50 28.65 -0.62
C ILE A 37 2.67 30.04 -1.23
N ASP A 38 2.26 31.08 -0.49
CA ASP A 38 2.42 32.46 -0.93
C ASP A 38 3.86 32.98 -0.75
N LEU A 39 4.12 34.21 -1.22
CA LEU A 39 5.43 34.86 -1.11
C LEU A 39 5.92 35.05 0.35
N SER A 40 5.02 34.97 1.33
CA SER A 40 5.35 35.08 2.76
C SER A 40 5.64 33.73 3.42
N GLY A 41 5.58 32.63 2.67
CA GLY A 41 5.78 31.28 3.19
C GLY A 41 4.53 30.70 3.86
N VAL A 42 3.36 31.32 3.69
CA VAL A 42 2.11 30.84 4.28
C VAL A 42 1.35 30.01 3.27
N ARG A 43 0.91 28.81 3.70
CA ARG A 43 0.03 27.95 2.89
C ARG A 43 -1.31 28.64 2.63
N CYS A 44 -1.55 29.01 1.38
CA CYS A 44 -2.73 29.72 0.91
C CYS A 44 -3.71 28.82 0.15
N GLY A 45 -3.36 27.56 -0.10
CA GLY A 45 -4.27 26.63 -0.77
C GLY A 45 -3.65 25.29 -1.09
N PHE A 46 -4.36 24.55 -1.95
CA PHE A 46 -3.89 23.30 -2.54
C PHE A 46 -4.26 23.27 -4.02
N GLU A 47 -3.36 22.74 -4.84
CA GLU A 47 -3.60 22.43 -6.24
C GLU A 47 -3.64 20.91 -6.44
N VAL A 48 -4.44 20.47 -7.40
CA VAL A 48 -4.43 19.10 -7.90
C VAL A 48 -3.50 19.05 -9.11
N VAL A 49 -2.63 18.05 -9.20
CA VAL A 49 -1.63 17.91 -10.27
C VAL A 49 -1.74 16.51 -10.88
N ASP A 50 -1.83 16.41 -12.21
CA ASP A 50 -1.85 15.14 -12.94
C ASP A 50 -0.44 14.59 -13.24
N SER A 51 -0.35 13.39 -13.84
CA SER A 51 0.93 12.77 -14.23
C SER A 51 1.72 13.54 -15.30
N ARG A 52 1.11 14.52 -15.96
CA ARG A 52 1.72 15.35 -17.01
C ARG A 52 2.15 16.72 -16.48
N GLY A 53 1.85 17.02 -15.22
CA GLY A 53 2.15 18.29 -14.59
C GLY A 53 1.13 19.39 -14.87
N ASN A 54 -0.04 19.06 -15.46
CA ASN A 54 -1.15 20.02 -15.49
C ASN A 54 -1.68 20.17 -14.07
N SER A 55 -1.96 21.40 -13.64
CA SER A 55 -2.47 21.68 -12.31
C SER A 55 -3.56 22.74 -12.30
N GLU A 56 -4.46 22.62 -11.33
CA GLU A 56 -5.49 23.61 -11.02
C GLU A 56 -5.61 23.77 -9.50
N GLN A 57 -5.76 25.02 -9.06
CA GLN A 57 -5.94 25.32 -7.64
C GLN A 57 -7.38 25.07 -7.23
N PHE A 58 -7.62 24.00 -6.45
CA PHE A 58 -8.97 23.61 -6.01
C PHE A 58 -9.28 23.99 -4.56
N MET A 59 -8.27 24.41 -3.79
CA MET A 59 -8.46 24.98 -2.45
C MET A 59 -7.80 26.34 -2.33
N THR A 60 -8.54 27.30 -1.80
CA THR A 60 -8.09 28.70 -1.59
C THR A 60 -8.49 29.18 -0.20
N LEU A 61 -7.79 30.19 0.33
CA LEU A 61 -8.22 30.85 1.58
C LEU A 61 -9.60 31.45 1.37
N ALA A 62 -10.55 31.11 2.25
CA ALA A 62 -11.88 31.69 2.18
C ALA A 62 -11.79 33.21 2.43
N THR A 63 -12.05 34.01 1.40
CA THR A 63 -12.02 35.49 1.49
C THR A 63 -13.30 36.05 2.10
N ASP A 64 -14.41 35.32 2.00
CA ASP A 64 -15.74 35.82 2.37
C ASP A 64 -16.60 34.79 3.13
N CYS A 65 -17.48 35.33 3.97
CA CYS A 65 -18.52 34.62 4.72
C CYS A 65 -19.64 34.09 3.80
N SER A 66 -19.33 33.36 2.72
CA SER A 66 -20.35 32.54 2.07
C SER A 66 -20.76 31.44 3.05
N ASP A 67 -22.02 31.45 3.46
CA ASP A 67 -22.61 30.53 4.45
C ASP A 67 -22.89 29.13 3.89
N GLU A 68 -22.41 28.82 2.69
CA GLU A 68 -22.43 27.46 2.16
C GLU A 68 -21.38 26.63 2.89
N LEU A 69 -21.76 26.17 4.11
CA LEU A 69 -20.98 25.27 4.97
C LEU A 69 -20.43 24.05 4.21
N ASP A 70 -21.08 23.66 3.11
CA ASP A 70 -20.71 22.50 2.34
C ASP A 70 -19.55 22.71 1.34
N THR A 71 -18.96 23.90 1.26
CA THR A 71 -17.74 24.13 0.46
C THR A 71 -16.51 24.45 1.31
N LYS A 72 -16.65 24.53 2.63
CA LYS A 72 -15.55 24.92 3.53
C LYS A 72 -14.90 23.71 4.23
N ILE A 73 -13.57 23.69 4.25
CA ILE A 73 -12.74 22.77 5.05
C ILE A 73 -11.76 23.60 5.87
N GLY A 74 -12.07 23.79 7.16
CA GLY A 74 -11.29 24.66 8.04
C GLY A 74 -11.32 26.11 7.54
N ARG A 75 -10.15 26.67 7.21
CA ARG A 75 -10.00 28.03 6.68
C ARG A 75 -10.07 28.14 5.15
N PHE A 76 -10.26 27.02 4.46
CA PHE A 76 -10.21 26.95 3.00
C PHE A 76 -11.61 26.75 2.41
N SER A 77 -11.88 27.40 1.28
CA SER A 77 -12.95 27.05 0.35
C SER A 77 -12.46 26.00 -0.64
N VAL A 78 -13.36 25.08 -1.02
CA VAL A 78 -13.11 24.00 -1.98
C VAL A 78 -13.88 24.30 -3.26
N ASP A 79 -13.17 24.41 -4.37
CA ASP A 79 -13.73 24.44 -5.72
C ASP A 79 -13.72 23.02 -6.30
N ILE A 80 -14.90 22.41 -6.31
CA ILE A 80 -15.09 21.03 -6.79
C ILE A 80 -14.88 20.95 -8.31
N GLU A 81 -15.27 21.97 -9.08
CA GLU A 81 -15.14 21.96 -10.53
C GLU A 81 -13.67 21.96 -10.94
N SER A 82 -12.85 22.79 -10.28
CA SER A 82 -11.39 22.82 -10.47
C SER A 82 -10.75 21.48 -10.13
N LEU A 83 -11.12 20.84 -9.01
CA LEU A 83 -10.64 19.49 -8.68
C LEU A 83 -11.02 18.48 -9.77
N GLU A 84 -12.29 18.45 -10.16
CA GLU A 84 -12.83 17.47 -11.10
C GLU A 84 -12.22 17.60 -12.49
N SER A 85 -11.92 18.83 -12.93
CA SER A 85 -11.35 19.13 -14.25
C SER A 85 -10.00 18.46 -14.50
N ILE A 86 -9.20 18.24 -13.45
CA ILE A 86 -7.90 17.56 -13.52
C ILE A 86 -8.03 16.10 -13.08
N ALA A 87 -8.68 15.84 -11.93
CA ALA A 87 -8.70 14.52 -11.33
C ALA A 87 -9.50 13.48 -12.13
N LEU A 88 -10.71 13.82 -12.59
CA LEU A 88 -11.58 12.82 -13.23
C LEU A 88 -11.05 12.35 -14.57
N PRO A 89 -10.59 13.24 -15.50
CA PRO A 89 -10.03 12.79 -16.77
C PRO A 89 -8.78 11.94 -16.59
N GLU A 90 -7.89 12.33 -15.68
CA GLU A 90 -6.64 11.63 -15.41
C GLU A 90 -6.89 10.22 -14.84
N LEU A 91 -7.72 10.11 -13.80
CA LEU A 91 -8.01 8.84 -13.17
C LEU A 91 -8.83 7.91 -14.10
N SER A 92 -9.76 8.46 -14.87
CA SER A 92 -10.50 7.70 -15.88
C SER A 92 -9.59 7.19 -17.00
N ALA A 93 -8.63 8.01 -17.45
CA ALA A 93 -7.63 7.61 -18.44
C ALA A 93 -6.69 6.53 -17.88
N ALA A 94 -6.29 6.63 -16.61
CA ALA A 94 -5.46 5.62 -15.95
C ALA A 94 -6.16 4.25 -15.93
N LEU A 95 -7.47 4.23 -15.63
CA LEU A 95 -8.29 3.01 -15.69
C LEU A 95 -8.42 2.48 -17.13
N ALA A 96 -8.83 3.32 -18.07
CA ALA A 96 -9.04 2.93 -19.47
C ALA A 96 -7.77 2.42 -20.16
N ARG A 97 -6.61 2.97 -19.81
CA ARG A 97 -5.30 2.61 -20.37
C ARG A 97 -4.59 1.48 -19.61
N ASN A 98 -5.22 0.92 -18.59
CA ASN A 98 -4.64 -0.13 -17.74
C ASN A 98 -3.26 0.26 -17.17
N ALA A 99 -3.15 1.45 -16.58
CA ALA A 99 -1.97 1.83 -15.81
C ALA A 99 -1.55 0.71 -14.85
N HIS A 100 -0.26 0.38 -14.83
CA HIS A 100 0.27 -0.67 -13.95
C HIS A 100 0.15 -0.26 -12.48
N LEU A 101 0.30 1.04 -12.21
CA LEU A 101 0.08 1.65 -10.90
C LEU A 101 -0.77 2.91 -11.04
N LEU A 102 -1.94 2.91 -10.41
CA LEU A 102 -2.74 4.11 -10.21
C LEU A 102 -2.38 4.74 -8.88
N TYR A 103 -2.13 6.06 -8.83
CA TYR A 103 -1.85 6.77 -7.58
C TYR A 103 -2.83 7.91 -7.30
N ILE A 104 -3.18 8.10 -6.03
CA ILE A 104 -4.13 9.14 -5.58
C ILE A 104 -3.65 9.74 -4.26
N ASP A 105 -3.19 10.97 -4.29
CA ASP A 105 -2.86 11.74 -3.08
C ASP A 105 -3.70 13.02 -3.05
N GLU A 106 -4.72 13.23 -2.22
CA GLU A 106 -5.25 12.44 -1.11
C GLU A 106 -6.74 12.13 -1.33
N ILE A 107 -7.23 11.00 -0.80
CA ILE A 107 -8.66 10.72 -0.59
C ILE A 107 -9.08 11.44 0.71
N GLY A 108 -9.14 12.78 0.60
CA GLY A 108 -9.28 13.74 1.68
C GLY A 108 -10.72 14.24 1.88
N ARG A 109 -10.94 15.04 2.92
CA ARG A 109 -12.24 15.71 3.16
C ARG A 109 -12.67 16.61 1.98
N ALA A 110 -11.70 17.29 1.37
CA ALA A 110 -11.98 18.18 0.24
C ALA A 110 -12.39 17.38 -1.01
N GLN A 111 -11.64 16.31 -1.32
CA GLN A 111 -11.93 15.44 -2.46
C GLN A 111 -13.24 14.67 -2.29
N ALA A 112 -13.58 14.28 -1.06
CA ALA A 112 -14.82 13.59 -0.74
C ALA A 112 -16.09 14.42 -1.00
N LYS A 113 -15.97 15.73 -1.24
CA LYS A 113 -17.10 16.57 -1.69
C LYS A 113 -17.49 16.29 -3.15
N SER A 114 -16.58 15.74 -3.96
CA SER A 114 -16.88 15.25 -5.30
C SER A 114 -17.34 13.80 -5.24
N LEU A 115 -18.64 13.56 -5.41
CA LEU A 115 -19.17 12.20 -5.59
C LEU A 115 -18.57 11.49 -6.82
N PRO A 116 -18.42 12.17 -7.98
CA PRO A 116 -17.72 11.58 -9.13
C PRO A 116 -16.30 11.12 -8.82
N PHE A 117 -15.54 11.88 -8.01
CA PHE A 117 -14.19 11.48 -7.59
C PHE A 117 -14.24 10.19 -6.76
N LEU A 118 -15.14 10.11 -5.79
CA LEU A 118 -15.33 8.89 -4.98
C LEU A 118 -15.74 7.69 -5.84
N ASP A 119 -16.59 7.89 -6.85
CA ASP A 119 -16.97 6.83 -7.78
C ASP A 119 -15.79 6.30 -8.59
N VAL A 120 -14.89 7.18 -9.02
CA VAL A 120 -13.66 6.76 -9.72
C VAL A 120 -12.70 6.04 -8.77
N VAL A 121 -12.61 6.45 -7.50
CA VAL A 121 -11.83 5.72 -6.48
C VAL A 121 -12.40 4.31 -6.26
N ARG A 122 -13.73 4.16 -6.18
CA ARG A 122 -14.40 2.84 -6.09
C ARG A 122 -14.05 1.96 -7.29
N GLN A 123 -14.14 2.51 -8.51
CA GLN A 123 -13.74 1.79 -9.74
C GLN A 123 -12.26 1.40 -9.70
N ALA A 124 -11.39 2.28 -9.21
CA ALA A 124 -9.97 1.99 -9.06
C ALA A 124 -9.69 0.89 -8.04
N ILE A 125 -10.48 0.75 -6.98
CA ILE A 125 -10.37 -0.36 -6.03
C ILE A 125 -10.88 -1.67 -6.65
N ASP A 126 -11.94 -1.61 -7.45
CA ASP A 126 -12.54 -2.79 -8.07
C ASP A 126 -11.80 -3.30 -9.31
N SER A 127 -10.94 -2.48 -9.91
CA SER A 127 -10.12 -2.88 -11.05
C SER A 127 -9.03 -3.90 -10.68
N ARG A 128 -8.40 -4.50 -11.69
CA ARG A 128 -7.22 -5.37 -11.49
C ARG A 128 -5.90 -4.61 -11.35
N GLN A 129 -5.90 -3.29 -11.53
CA GLN A 129 -4.68 -2.49 -11.50
C GLN A 129 -4.15 -2.32 -10.08
N ASN A 130 -2.89 -1.98 -9.91
CA ASN A 130 -2.40 -1.60 -8.58
C ASN A 130 -2.92 -0.21 -8.19
N LEU A 131 -3.13 0.02 -6.90
CA LEU A 131 -3.49 1.32 -6.35
C LEU A 131 -2.52 1.66 -5.22
N LEU A 132 -1.98 2.87 -5.24
CA LEU A 132 -1.32 3.54 -4.11
C LEU A 132 -2.04 4.84 -3.81
N GLY A 133 -2.86 4.86 -2.77
CA GLY A 133 -3.56 6.07 -2.34
C GLY A 133 -3.07 6.56 -0.99
N SER A 134 -3.29 7.84 -0.68
CA SER A 134 -3.36 8.31 0.71
C SER A 134 -4.83 8.57 1.08
N ILE A 135 -5.18 8.39 2.35
CA ILE A 135 -6.53 8.60 2.88
C ILE A 135 -6.47 9.30 4.23
N VAL A 136 -7.51 10.07 4.55
CA VAL A 136 -7.64 10.78 5.83
C VAL A 136 -7.32 9.88 7.03
N TYR A 137 -6.66 10.44 8.05
CA TYR A 137 -6.33 9.70 9.26
C TYR A 137 -7.56 9.29 10.06
N GLU A 138 -8.42 10.26 10.34
CA GLU A 138 -9.66 10.06 11.09
C GLU A 138 -10.64 9.20 10.30
N SER A 139 -11.37 8.33 11.00
CA SER A 139 -12.42 7.51 10.38
C SER A 139 -13.69 8.34 10.22
N GLU A 140 -13.86 8.91 9.03
CA GLU A 140 -15.06 9.63 8.63
C GLU A 140 -15.99 8.75 7.79
N GLN A 141 -17.28 9.09 7.74
CA GLN A 141 -18.30 8.27 7.08
C GLN A 141 -17.94 7.89 5.64
N PHE A 142 -17.40 8.83 4.85
CA PHE A 142 -16.96 8.57 3.48
C PHE A 142 -15.73 7.64 3.42
N SER A 143 -14.82 7.74 4.41
CA SER A 143 -13.56 7.00 4.41
C SER A 143 -13.71 5.54 4.84
N LEU A 144 -14.75 5.25 5.62
CA LEU A 144 -15.00 3.91 6.18
C LEU A 144 -15.14 2.85 5.08
N GLU A 145 -15.81 3.18 3.97
CA GLU A 145 -16.00 2.23 2.86
C GLU A 145 -14.67 1.78 2.26
N PHE A 146 -13.66 2.66 2.21
CA PHE A 146 -12.34 2.36 1.67
C PHE A 146 -11.44 1.71 2.71
N LYS A 147 -11.46 2.20 3.95
CA LYS A 147 -10.62 1.68 5.04
C LYS A 147 -10.98 0.26 5.45
N THR A 148 -12.26 -0.10 5.36
CA THR A 148 -12.78 -1.43 5.73
C THR A 148 -12.89 -2.36 4.53
N ASN A 149 -12.60 -1.90 3.32
CA ASN A 149 -12.67 -2.73 2.12
C ASN A 149 -11.61 -3.86 2.21
N PRO A 150 -12.01 -5.13 2.09
CA PRO A 150 -11.07 -6.26 2.19
C PRO A 150 -10.04 -6.31 1.06
N ARG A 151 -10.29 -5.62 -0.07
CA ARG A 151 -9.33 -5.47 -1.17
C ARG A 151 -8.27 -4.42 -0.87
N CYS A 152 -8.49 -3.55 0.10
CA CYS A 152 -7.57 -2.47 0.48
C CYS A 152 -6.70 -2.87 1.66
N CYS A 153 -5.39 -2.72 1.47
CA CYS A 153 -4.42 -2.78 2.53
C CYS A 153 -4.15 -1.38 3.07
N VAL A 154 -4.82 -1.00 4.16
CA VAL A 154 -4.54 0.26 4.87
C VAL A 154 -3.23 0.12 5.67
N VAL A 155 -2.29 1.03 5.44
CA VAL A 155 -0.98 1.08 6.10
C VAL A 155 -0.84 2.42 6.81
N GLU A 156 -0.57 2.38 8.11
CA GLU A 156 -0.27 3.59 8.87
C GLU A 156 1.18 4.03 8.64
N VAL A 157 1.36 5.27 8.18
CA VAL A 157 2.69 5.89 8.03
C VAL A 157 3.07 6.54 9.36
N THR A 158 4.24 6.21 9.86
CA THR A 158 4.81 6.72 11.10
C THR A 158 6.23 7.23 10.84
N GLU A 159 6.77 8.04 11.74
CA GLU A 159 8.19 8.45 11.65
C GLU A 159 9.15 7.25 11.62
N PHE A 160 8.74 6.13 12.24
CA PHE A 160 9.53 4.91 12.32
C PHE A 160 9.57 4.13 11.00
N ASN A 161 8.53 4.19 10.17
CA ASN A 161 8.44 3.39 8.94
C ASN A 161 8.53 4.20 7.64
N ARG A 162 8.30 5.53 7.67
CA ARG A 162 8.16 6.34 6.46
C ARG A 162 9.34 6.26 5.51
N ASP A 163 10.56 6.16 6.04
CA ASP A 163 11.78 6.12 5.22
C ASP A 163 12.03 4.74 4.60
N HIS A 164 11.39 3.69 5.14
CA HIS A 164 11.48 2.31 4.64
C HIS A 164 10.36 1.95 3.67
N LEU A 165 9.21 2.62 3.78
CA LEU A 165 8.02 2.31 2.96
C LEU A 165 8.28 2.40 1.45
N PRO A 166 8.99 3.40 0.89
CA PRO A 166 9.20 3.48 -0.56
C PRO A 166 9.85 2.23 -1.14
N GLU A 167 10.92 1.72 -0.54
CA GLU A 167 11.61 0.52 -1.02
C GLU A 167 10.69 -0.71 -0.96
N ILE A 168 9.95 -0.87 0.14
CA ILE A 168 9.03 -2.00 0.33
C ILE A 168 7.88 -1.94 -0.70
N LEU A 169 7.26 -0.78 -0.86
CA LEU A 169 6.16 -0.57 -1.80
C LEU A 169 6.61 -0.79 -3.25
N LEU A 170 7.83 -0.37 -3.60
CA LEU A 170 8.41 -0.65 -4.92
C LEU A 170 8.57 -2.16 -5.17
N SER A 171 9.10 -2.92 -4.19
CA SER A 171 9.16 -4.38 -4.27
C SER A 171 7.77 -5.00 -4.50
N ILE A 172 6.75 -4.53 -3.77
CA ILE A 172 5.36 -4.97 -3.92
C ILE A 172 4.84 -4.73 -5.33
N TYR A 173 4.99 -3.50 -5.85
CA TYR A 173 4.40 -3.14 -7.13
C TYR A 173 5.16 -3.74 -8.32
N ASN A 174 6.48 -3.94 -8.19
CA ASN A 174 7.28 -4.64 -9.19
C ASN A 174 6.93 -6.14 -9.26
N SER A 175 6.54 -6.75 -8.14
CA SER A 175 6.15 -8.17 -8.04
C SER A 175 4.62 -8.37 -7.98
N ALA A 176 3.83 -7.35 -8.34
CA ALA A 176 2.38 -7.39 -8.13
C ALA A 176 1.66 -8.49 -8.94
N PHE A 177 2.22 -8.88 -10.08
CA PHE A 177 1.67 -9.98 -10.89
C PHE A 177 1.64 -11.30 -10.10
N ASP A 178 2.69 -11.56 -9.32
CA ASP A 178 2.78 -12.77 -8.51
C ASP A 178 1.70 -12.77 -7.43
N PHE A 179 1.49 -11.62 -6.75
CA PHE A 179 0.41 -11.48 -5.77
C PHE A 179 -0.96 -11.85 -6.35
N TYR A 180 -1.28 -11.38 -7.55
CA TYR A 180 -2.57 -11.69 -8.20
C TYR A 180 -2.67 -13.12 -8.73
N SER A 181 -1.55 -13.83 -8.84
CA SER A 181 -1.51 -15.25 -9.23
C SER A 181 -1.79 -16.21 -8.07
N LEU A 182 -1.82 -15.69 -6.83
CA LEU A 182 -2.17 -16.46 -5.62
C LEU A 182 -3.67 -16.74 -5.52
N THR A 183 -4.03 -17.75 -4.72
CA THR A 183 -5.44 -18.01 -4.36
C THR A 183 -6.03 -16.85 -3.53
N PRO A 184 -7.36 -16.66 -3.53
CA PRO A 184 -7.99 -15.60 -2.73
C PRO A 184 -7.64 -15.66 -1.23
N SER A 185 -7.60 -16.86 -0.63
CA SER A 185 -7.19 -17.05 0.78
C SER A 185 -5.75 -16.61 1.02
N ALA A 186 -4.83 -16.99 0.14
CA ALA A 186 -3.43 -16.59 0.22
C ALA A 186 -3.25 -15.07 0.05
N GLN A 187 -4.01 -14.42 -0.84
CA GLN A 187 -3.98 -12.95 -0.99
C GLN A 187 -4.43 -12.23 0.29
N LEU A 188 -5.51 -12.72 0.94
CA LEU A 188 -5.98 -12.20 2.22
C LEU A 188 -4.93 -12.39 3.32
N TRP A 189 -4.30 -13.57 3.35
CA TRP A 189 -3.22 -13.86 4.28
C TRP A 189 -2.02 -12.94 4.07
N VAL A 190 -1.58 -12.73 2.82
CA VAL A 190 -0.50 -11.79 2.46
C VAL A 190 -0.81 -10.38 2.95
N ASN A 191 -2.03 -9.89 2.72
CA ASN A 191 -2.45 -8.57 3.21
C ASN A 191 -2.38 -8.49 4.74
N SER A 192 -2.80 -9.54 5.44
CA SER A 192 -2.80 -9.61 6.91
C SER A 192 -1.37 -9.62 7.47
N ILE A 193 -0.51 -10.53 6.99
CA ILE A 193 0.87 -10.64 7.47
C ILE A 193 1.68 -9.39 7.12
N PHE A 194 1.49 -8.80 5.94
CA PHE A 194 2.19 -7.58 5.55
C PHE A 194 1.94 -6.43 6.53
N LYS A 195 0.68 -6.21 6.92
CA LYS A 195 0.33 -5.21 7.95
C LYS A 195 1.02 -5.51 9.28
N LYS A 196 1.00 -6.76 9.73
CA LYS A 196 1.63 -7.19 10.98
C LYS A 196 3.14 -6.97 10.98
N LEU A 197 3.81 -7.29 9.87
CA LEU A 197 5.26 -7.09 9.74
C LEU A 197 5.63 -5.60 9.82
N LEU A 198 4.86 -4.72 9.19
CA LEU A 198 5.08 -3.27 9.30
C LEU A 198 4.86 -2.76 10.73
N GLN A 199 3.81 -3.23 11.42
CA GLN A 199 3.53 -2.87 12.81
C GLN A 199 4.64 -3.32 13.77
N ASN A 200 5.26 -4.47 13.49
CA ASN A 200 6.37 -4.99 14.28
C ASN A 200 7.75 -4.39 13.92
N GLY A 201 7.83 -3.54 12.89
CA GLY A 201 9.11 -3.04 12.38
C GLY A 201 9.95 -4.10 11.65
N GLU A 202 9.33 -5.19 11.21
CA GLU A 202 9.97 -6.27 10.46
C GLU A 202 10.06 -5.93 8.96
N PHE A 203 10.62 -4.76 8.63
CA PHE A 203 10.68 -4.22 7.26
C PHE A 203 11.38 -5.14 6.26
N ILE A 204 12.44 -5.83 6.69
CA ILE A 204 13.16 -6.80 5.86
C ILE A 204 12.26 -7.98 5.54
N ALA A 205 11.50 -8.49 6.51
CA ALA A 205 10.54 -9.56 6.29
C ALA A 205 9.40 -9.09 5.39
N ALA A 206 8.88 -7.88 5.59
CA ALA A 206 7.83 -7.29 4.75
C ALA A 206 8.25 -7.24 3.28
N ARG A 207 9.50 -6.84 2.99
CA ARG A 207 10.06 -6.89 1.64
C ARG A 207 10.24 -8.33 1.13
N LYS A 208 10.83 -9.22 1.95
CA LYS A 208 11.06 -10.63 1.60
C LYS A 208 9.78 -11.44 1.37
N LEU A 209 8.64 -11.00 1.89
CA LEU A 209 7.33 -11.58 1.58
C LEU A 209 7.08 -11.55 0.07
N PHE A 210 7.32 -10.41 -0.57
CA PHE A 210 7.07 -10.22 -2.00
C PHE A 210 8.26 -10.67 -2.85
N ASP A 211 9.49 -10.42 -2.43
CA ASP A 211 10.70 -10.78 -3.20
C ASP A 211 10.97 -12.30 -3.21
N ASN A 212 10.56 -13.03 -2.16
CA ASN A 212 10.94 -14.43 -1.99
C ASN A 212 9.77 -15.35 -1.64
N ALA A 213 9.00 -15.05 -0.59
CA ALA A 213 8.01 -16.00 -0.08
C ALA A 213 6.93 -16.31 -1.11
N ILE A 214 6.36 -15.29 -1.77
CA ILE A 214 5.40 -15.47 -2.86
C ILE A 214 6.03 -16.25 -4.04
N PRO A 215 7.21 -15.85 -4.58
CA PRO A 215 7.89 -16.62 -5.62
C PRO A 215 8.18 -18.08 -5.27
N TYR A 216 8.45 -18.41 -4.00
CA TYR A 216 8.64 -19.80 -3.59
C TYR A 216 7.36 -20.62 -3.78
N VAL A 217 6.22 -20.06 -3.38
CA VAL A 217 4.90 -20.68 -3.52
C VAL A 217 4.55 -20.88 -4.99
N LEU A 218 4.68 -19.84 -5.82
CA LEU A 218 4.32 -19.90 -7.24
C LEU A 218 5.29 -20.72 -8.08
N GLY A 219 6.58 -20.74 -7.70
CA GLY A 219 7.63 -21.44 -8.42
C GLY A 219 7.69 -22.95 -8.14
N ASN A 220 6.69 -23.53 -7.47
CA ASN A 220 6.68 -24.94 -7.02
C ASN A 220 7.96 -25.34 -6.27
N ARG A 221 8.50 -24.44 -5.43
CA ARG A 221 9.76 -24.66 -4.71
C ARG A 221 9.59 -25.31 -3.35
N LEU A 222 8.35 -25.61 -2.97
CA LEU A 222 7.95 -26.22 -1.72
C LEU A 222 7.61 -27.70 -1.96
N GLU A 223 8.27 -28.59 -1.24
CA GLU A 223 8.06 -30.04 -1.31
C GLU A 223 7.72 -30.55 0.09
N LEU A 224 6.55 -31.16 0.27
CA LEU A 224 6.18 -31.83 1.52
C LEU A 224 6.91 -33.19 1.58
N LEU A 225 7.85 -33.34 2.50
CA LEU A 225 8.67 -34.54 2.64
C LEU A 225 8.05 -35.59 3.56
N ALA A 226 7.45 -35.14 4.67
CA ALA A 226 6.91 -36.02 5.69
C ALA A 226 5.75 -35.38 6.46
N GLN A 227 4.85 -36.24 6.94
CA GLN A 227 3.81 -35.89 7.89
C GLN A 227 3.83 -36.89 9.05
N GLU A 228 4.26 -36.44 10.22
CA GLU A 228 4.33 -37.25 11.45
C GLU A 228 3.36 -36.69 12.49
N GLY A 229 2.17 -37.30 12.56
CA GLY A 229 1.08 -36.76 13.38
C GLY A 229 0.67 -35.37 12.89
N ASN A 230 0.91 -34.34 13.72
CA ASN A 230 0.60 -32.94 13.41
C ASN A 230 1.79 -32.17 12.81
N ILE A 231 2.98 -32.79 12.73
CA ILE A 231 4.17 -32.12 12.21
C ILE A 231 4.26 -32.38 10.70
N LEU A 232 4.27 -31.29 9.93
CA LEU A 232 4.50 -31.28 8.50
C LEU A 232 5.92 -30.78 8.23
N THR A 233 6.73 -31.58 7.52
CA THR A 233 8.12 -31.22 7.17
C THR A 233 8.21 -30.88 5.70
N TYR A 234 8.61 -29.66 5.40
CA TYR A 234 8.78 -29.15 4.06
C TYR A 234 10.25 -28.92 3.72
N ARG A 235 10.60 -29.14 2.46
CA ARG A 235 11.84 -28.71 1.84
C ARG A 235 11.55 -27.53 0.93
N ILE A 236 12.30 -26.44 1.11
CA ILE A 236 12.19 -25.24 0.28
C ILE A 236 13.49 -25.03 -0.47
N SER A 237 13.42 -25.01 -1.79
CA SER A 237 14.59 -24.77 -2.65
C SER A 237 14.73 -23.29 -2.97
N GLY A 238 15.73 -22.63 -2.40
CA GLY A 238 16.16 -21.29 -2.81
C GLY A 238 16.95 -21.33 -4.13
N GLN A 239 17.49 -20.19 -4.55
CA GLN A 239 18.34 -20.13 -5.74
C GLN A 239 19.70 -20.81 -5.52
N THR A 240 20.26 -20.69 -4.31
CA THR A 240 21.60 -21.18 -3.96
C THR A 240 21.59 -22.20 -2.82
N ASN A 241 20.57 -22.17 -1.96
CA ASN A 241 20.48 -22.98 -0.75
C ASN A 241 19.13 -23.70 -0.65
N VAL A 242 19.10 -24.76 0.14
CA VAL A 242 17.87 -25.48 0.52
C VAL A 242 17.67 -25.31 2.01
N HIS A 243 16.41 -25.12 2.40
CA HIS A 243 16.01 -24.98 3.80
C HIS A 243 14.91 -25.97 4.16
N PHE A 244 14.95 -26.47 5.39
CA PHE A 244 13.91 -27.32 5.95
C PHE A 244 13.02 -26.50 6.90
N VAL A 245 11.72 -26.72 6.78
CA VAL A 245 10.69 -26.04 7.59
C VAL A 245 9.74 -27.06 8.18
N GLU A 246 9.58 -27.02 9.50
CA GLU A 246 8.58 -27.81 10.23
C GLU A 246 7.41 -26.91 10.62
N LEU A 247 6.18 -27.35 10.33
CA LEU A 247 4.93 -26.73 10.78
C LEU A 247 4.19 -27.71 11.69
N ASP A 248 3.88 -27.29 12.92
CA ASP A 248 2.91 -27.98 13.77
C ASP A 248 1.51 -27.48 13.43
N SER A 249 0.73 -28.29 12.70
CA SER A 249 -0.62 -27.93 12.24
C SER A 249 -1.63 -27.72 13.37
N ARG A 250 -1.31 -28.16 14.60
CA ARG A 250 -2.17 -27.94 15.77
C ARG A 250 -1.87 -26.62 16.48
N THR A 251 -0.61 -26.22 16.55
CA THR A 251 -0.18 -25.03 17.31
C THR A 251 0.17 -23.83 16.42
N ASP A 252 0.22 -24.01 15.10
CA ASP A 252 0.66 -23.03 14.11
C ASP A 252 2.10 -22.52 14.36
N LEU A 253 2.89 -23.32 15.08
CA LEU A 253 4.30 -23.09 15.31
C LEU A 253 5.09 -23.52 14.08
N VAL A 254 5.92 -22.63 13.56
CA VAL A 254 6.82 -22.89 12.44
C VAL A 254 8.27 -22.79 12.89
N ARG A 255 9.10 -23.73 12.46
CA ARG A 255 10.55 -23.72 12.69
C ARG A 255 11.27 -23.86 11.37
N CYS A 256 12.23 -22.98 11.12
CA CYS A 256 13.07 -23.03 9.92
C CYS A 256 14.55 -23.11 10.33
N ASP A 257 15.33 -23.89 9.59
CA ASP A 257 16.78 -24.02 9.81
C ASP A 257 17.61 -22.82 9.34
N CYS A 258 17.01 -21.82 8.68
CA CYS A 258 17.74 -20.68 8.13
C CYS A 258 18.29 -19.73 9.21
N ASP A 259 19.34 -18.99 8.86
CA ASP A 259 20.01 -18.06 9.78
C ASP A 259 19.09 -16.98 10.32
N LEU A 260 18.14 -16.49 9.50
CA LEU A 260 17.20 -15.46 9.92
C LEU A 260 16.23 -15.97 11.00
N SER A 261 15.73 -17.19 10.84
CA SER A 261 14.81 -17.82 11.81
C SER A 261 15.54 -18.17 13.11
N ASN A 262 16.81 -18.56 13.02
CA ASN A 262 17.60 -18.96 14.19
C ASN A 262 18.43 -17.82 14.81
N GLY A 263 18.32 -16.59 14.29
CA GLY A 263 19.11 -15.45 14.76
C GLY A 263 20.62 -15.73 14.67
N ARG A 264 21.12 -16.21 13.52
CA ARG A 264 22.53 -16.50 13.28
C ARG A 264 23.16 -15.52 12.28
N GLY A 265 24.48 -15.46 12.25
CA GLY A 265 25.25 -14.59 11.34
C GLY A 265 24.96 -13.10 11.57
N GLN A 266 24.55 -12.39 10.53
CA GLN A 266 24.21 -10.97 10.61
C GLN A 266 22.90 -10.67 11.37
N PHE A 267 22.16 -11.69 11.83
CA PHE A 267 20.85 -11.57 12.47
C PHE A 267 20.82 -11.92 13.97
N VAL A 268 21.99 -12.00 14.61
CA VAL A 268 22.19 -12.45 16.02
C VAL A 268 21.41 -11.66 17.08
N SER A 269 20.84 -10.51 16.74
CA SER A 269 20.01 -9.69 17.64
C SER A 269 18.61 -9.38 17.12
N LYS A 270 18.16 -10.02 16.03
CA LYS A 270 16.86 -9.76 15.39
C LYS A 270 16.22 -11.07 14.92
N LEU A 271 15.47 -11.71 15.80
CA LEU A 271 14.51 -12.75 15.40
C LEU A 271 13.45 -12.07 14.53
N GLN A 272 13.34 -12.50 13.28
CA GLN A 272 12.31 -12.02 12.34
C GLN A 272 11.71 -13.21 11.61
N THR A 273 10.47 -13.00 11.15
CA THR A 273 9.78 -13.98 10.30
C THR A 273 10.56 -14.16 9.00
N CYS A 274 11.02 -15.39 8.71
CA CYS A 274 11.76 -15.66 7.48
C CYS A 274 10.82 -15.93 6.29
N SER A 275 11.30 -15.75 5.06
CA SER A 275 10.51 -16.01 3.84
C SER A 275 10.07 -17.47 3.70
N HIS A 276 10.82 -18.40 4.27
CA HIS A 276 10.49 -19.83 4.29
C HIS A 276 9.26 -20.10 5.17
N GLU A 277 9.25 -19.55 6.39
CA GLU A 277 8.10 -19.61 7.28
C GLU A 277 6.87 -18.95 6.65
N MET A 278 7.03 -17.77 6.07
CA MET A 278 5.93 -17.08 5.39
C MET A 278 5.35 -17.91 4.23
N ALA A 279 6.21 -18.56 3.43
CA ALA A 279 5.75 -19.42 2.33
C ALA A 279 4.96 -20.63 2.83
N ILE A 280 5.41 -21.31 3.90
CA ILE A 280 4.69 -22.46 4.47
C ILE A 280 3.35 -22.04 5.07
N ARG A 281 3.31 -20.92 5.80
CA ARG A 281 2.04 -20.40 6.33
C ARG A 281 1.08 -20.01 5.20
N MET A 282 1.58 -19.41 4.14
CA MET A 282 0.79 -18.98 2.98
C MET A 282 0.11 -20.15 2.24
N VAL A 283 0.79 -21.29 2.07
CA VAL A 283 0.19 -22.47 1.42
C VAL A 283 -0.79 -23.23 2.31
N ASN A 284 -0.76 -22.98 3.62
CA ASN A 284 -1.65 -23.60 4.60
C ASN A 284 -2.74 -22.63 5.12
N ALA A 285 -2.90 -21.45 4.48
CA ALA A 285 -3.84 -20.40 4.86
C ALA A 285 -5.22 -20.51 4.22
#